data_AF-A0A662CYX1-F1
#
_entry.id   AF-A0A662CYX1-F1
#
_cell.length_a   1.000
_cell.length_b   1.000
_cell.length_c   1.000
_cell.angle_alpha   90.00
_cell.angle_beta   90.00
_cell.angle_gamma   90.00
#
_symmetry.space_group_name_H-M   'P 1'
#
loop_
_entity.id
_entity.type
_entity.pdbx_description
1 polymer ?
#
loop_
_entity_poly.entity_id
_entity_poly.type
_entity_poly.pdbx_seq_one_letter_code
_entity_poly.pdbx_strand_id
1 'polypeptide(L)'
;MNDLIISPKTKVLQLIEAYPQLEDVLIEYAPAFKKLKNPVLRKTVARIATLQQAAAVGNVKVENLINHLRKEVGQDLYSGTSSTEYTTKKPDWFNEALMELKFNAKKMLATGEQPVHQVISDLDAMGKDKIYK
;
A
#
# COMPACT_ATOMS: atom_id res chain seq x y z
N MET A 1 -5.43 22.49 -19.19
CA MET A 1 -4.62 21.26 -19.24
C MET A 1 -4.87 20.54 -17.93
N ASN A 2 -5.31 19.28 -17.96
CA ASN A 2 -5.64 18.58 -16.72
C ASN A 2 -4.35 18.05 -16.07
N ASP A 3 -4.02 18.58 -14.89
CA ASP A 3 -2.80 18.27 -14.12
C ASP A 3 -2.95 16.97 -13.30
N LEU A 4 -3.62 15.94 -13.84
CA LEU A 4 -3.80 14.69 -13.09
C LEU A 4 -2.52 13.86 -13.17
N ILE A 5 -1.77 13.79 -12.07
CA ILE A 5 -0.65 12.87 -11.91
C ILE A 5 -1.19 11.43 -11.72
N ILE A 6 -0.80 10.53 -12.62
CA ILE A 6 -1.27 9.14 -12.61
C ILE A 6 -0.51 8.36 -11.53
N SER A 7 -1.19 7.78 -10.55
CA SER A 7 -0.60 7.00 -9.46
C SER A 7 -1.39 5.72 -9.22
N PRO A 8 -0.88 4.73 -8.47
CA PRO A 8 -1.64 3.50 -8.16
C PRO A 8 -2.98 3.76 -7.48
N LYS A 9 -3.06 4.86 -6.71
CA LYS A 9 -4.24 5.27 -5.96
C LYS A 9 -5.22 6.11 -6.79
N THR A 10 -4.83 6.53 -7.99
CA THR A 10 -5.70 7.30 -8.89
C THR A 10 -6.91 6.46 -9.25
N LYS A 11 -8.10 7.08 -9.19
CA LYS A 11 -9.36 6.42 -9.50
C LYS A 11 -9.55 6.29 -10.99
N VAL A 12 -10.14 5.17 -11.43
CA VAL A 12 -10.38 4.88 -12.85
C VAL A 12 -11.28 5.94 -13.48
N LEU A 13 -12.33 6.38 -12.79
CA LEU A 13 -13.21 7.45 -13.28
C LEU A 13 -12.46 8.76 -13.50
N GLN A 14 -11.64 9.18 -12.53
CA GLN A 14 -10.86 10.41 -12.61
C GLN A 14 -9.86 10.36 -13.78
N LEU A 15 -9.25 9.18 -14.02
CA LEU A 15 -8.35 9.00 -15.15
C LEU A 15 -9.08 9.18 -16.49
N ILE A 16 -10.22 8.51 -16.69
CA ILE A 16 -10.96 8.55 -17.96
C ILE A 16 -11.60 9.93 -18.19
N GLU A 17 -11.96 10.64 -17.12
CA GLU A 17 -12.44 12.03 -17.22
C GLU A 17 -11.33 13.02 -17.60
N ALA A 18 -10.12 12.84 -17.04
CA ALA A 18 -8.97 13.69 -17.36
C ALA A 18 -8.34 13.34 -18.72
N TYR A 19 -8.33 12.06 -19.07
CA TYR A 19 -7.69 11.51 -20.27
C TYR A 19 -8.58 10.44 -20.91
N PRO A 20 -9.62 10.83 -21.67
CA PRO A 20 -10.54 9.90 -22.32
C PRO A 20 -9.83 8.89 -23.24
N GLN A 21 -8.71 9.26 -23.84
CA GLN A 21 -7.90 8.40 -24.71
C GLN A 21 -7.30 7.19 -23.99
N LEU A 22 -7.15 7.23 -22.67
CA LEU A 22 -6.59 6.13 -21.88
C LEU A 22 -7.61 5.02 -21.60
N GLU A 23 -8.89 5.22 -21.94
CA GLU A 23 -9.93 4.22 -21.72
C GLU A 23 -9.66 2.93 -22.50
N ASP A 24 -9.31 3.03 -23.78
CA ASP A 24 -9.04 1.86 -24.61
C ASP A 24 -7.76 1.14 -24.16
N VAL A 25 -6.73 1.88 -23.73
CA VAL A 25 -5.50 1.34 -23.14
C VAL A 25 -5.80 0.55 -21.86
N LEU A 26 -6.67 1.07 -20.99
CA LEU A 26 -7.09 0.35 -19.78
C LEU A 26 -7.82 -0.96 -20.09
N ILE A 27 -8.64 -0.98 -21.14
CA ILE A 27 -9.41 -2.16 -21.55
C ILE A 27 -8.49 -3.24 -22.12
N GLU A 28 -7.41 -2.86 -22.80
CA GLU A 28 -6.40 -3.80 -23.30
C GLU A 28 -5.72 -4.57 -22.15
N TYR A 29 -5.32 -3.86 -21.09
CA TYR A 29 -4.64 -4.47 -19.93
C TYR A 29 -5.58 -5.19 -18.98
N ALA A 30 -6.82 -4.73 -18.86
CA ALA A 30 -7.80 -5.31 -17.97
C ALA A 30 -9.18 -5.37 -18.65
N PRO A 31 -9.46 -6.46 -19.40
CA PRO A 31 -10.69 -6.63 -20.19
C PRO A 31 -11.98 -6.50 -19.37
N ALA A 32 -11.91 -6.72 -18.06
CA ALA A 32 -13.01 -6.48 -17.12
C ALA A 32 -13.55 -5.04 -17.20
N PHE A 33 -12.70 -4.06 -17.53
CA PHE A 33 -13.10 -2.65 -17.67
C PHE A 33 -13.83 -2.35 -18.97
N LYS A 34 -13.94 -3.28 -19.94
CA LYS A 34 -14.80 -3.09 -21.11
C LYS A 34 -16.26 -2.80 -20.72
N LYS A 35 -16.69 -3.35 -19.58
CA LYS A 35 -18.03 -3.11 -19.01
C LYS A 35 -18.22 -1.66 -18.54
N LEU A 36 -17.15 -0.90 -18.28
CA LEU A 36 -17.24 0.51 -17.92
C LEU A 36 -17.69 1.43 -19.07
N LYS A 37 -17.69 0.95 -20.33
CA LYS A 37 -18.33 1.68 -21.44
C LYS A 37 -19.83 1.90 -21.19
N ASN A 38 -20.45 1.08 -20.33
CA ASN A 38 -21.83 1.32 -19.89
C ASN A 38 -21.88 2.52 -18.92
N PRO A 39 -22.66 3.58 -19.21
CA PRO A 39 -22.74 4.79 -18.38
C PRO A 39 -23.10 4.53 -16.90
N VAL A 40 -23.87 3.48 -16.63
CA VAL A 40 -24.27 3.10 -15.27
C VAL A 40 -23.09 2.51 -14.50
N LEU A 41 -22.30 1.65 -15.14
CA LEU A 41 -21.10 1.05 -14.52
C LEU A 41 -19.97 2.07 -14.38
N ARG A 42 -19.87 3.01 -15.33
CA ARG A 42 -18.97 4.16 -15.26
C ARG A 42 -19.22 5.00 -14.01
N LYS A 43 -20.49 5.28 -13.67
CA LYS A 43 -20.86 6.10 -12.50
C LYS A 43 -20.79 5.36 -11.17
N THR A 44 -20.79 4.03 -11.17
CA THR A 44 -20.81 3.22 -9.93
C THR A 44 -19.43 2.67 -9.58
N VAL A 45 -18.92 1.72 -10.36
CA VAL A 45 -17.70 0.96 -10.04
C VAL A 45 -16.43 1.78 -10.31
N ALA A 46 -16.38 2.51 -11.43
CA ALA A 46 -15.18 3.28 -11.79
C ALA A 46 -14.87 4.42 -10.81
N ARG A 47 -15.88 4.90 -10.07
CA ARG A 47 -15.75 5.96 -9.05
C ARG A 47 -14.96 5.52 -7.82
N ILE A 48 -14.91 4.22 -7.55
CA ILE A 48 -14.29 3.64 -6.35
C ILE A 48 -13.04 2.85 -6.74
N ALA A 49 -13.04 2.21 -7.92
CA ALA A 49 -11.91 1.42 -8.40
C ALA A 49 -10.65 2.28 -8.60
N THR A 50 -9.53 1.82 -8.05
CA THR A 50 -8.21 2.42 -8.27
C THR A 50 -7.44 1.71 -9.39
N LEU A 51 -6.42 2.36 -9.94
CA LEU A 51 -5.53 1.73 -10.93
C LEU A 51 -4.79 0.51 -10.36
N GLN A 52 -4.49 0.50 -9.06
CA GLN A 52 -3.95 -0.67 -8.39
C GLN A 52 -4.93 -1.85 -8.40
N GLN A 53 -6.21 -1.60 -8.10
CA GLN A 53 -7.25 -2.65 -8.17
C GLN A 53 -7.49 -3.09 -9.62
N ALA A 54 -7.40 -2.16 -10.57
CA ALA A 54 -7.50 -2.46 -11.99
C ALA A 54 -6.42 -3.43 -12.46
N ALA A 55 -5.17 -3.16 -12.07
CA ALA A 55 -4.05 -4.03 -12.36
C ALA A 55 -4.21 -5.43 -11.72
N ALA A 56 -4.70 -5.49 -10.48
CA ALA A 56 -4.97 -6.75 -9.79
C ALA A 56 -6.04 -7.59 -10.51
N VAL A 57 -7.13 -6.97 -10.98
CA VAL A 57 -8.20 -7.65 -11.73
C VAL A 57 -7.72 -8.10 -13.11
N GLY A 58 -6.83 -7.32 -13.76
CA GLY A 58 -6.19 -7.70 -15.02
C GLY A 58 -5.06 -8.70 -14.89
N ASN A 59 -4.68 -9.09 -13.66
CA ASN A 59 -3.48 -9.89 -13.38
C ASN A 59 -2.19 -9.30 -14.01
N VAL A 60 -2.09 -7.98 -14.02
CA VAL A 60 -0.94 -7.24 -14.55
C VAL A 60 -0.19 -6.53 -13.42
N LYS A 61 1.10 -6.29 -13.61
CA LYS A 61 1.89 -5.51 -12.65
C LYS A 61 1.40 -4.05 -12.66
N VAL A 62 1.11 -3.53 -11.47
CA VAL A 62 0.64 -2.15 -11.25
C VAL A 62 1.60 -1.13 -11.88
N GLU A 63 2.91 -1.34 -11.71
CA GLU A 63 3.95 -0.49 -12.27
C GLU A 63 3.91 -0.44 -13.81
N ASN A 64 3.79 -1.60 -14.46
CA ASN A 64 3.71 -1.67 -15.93
C ASN A 64 2.49 -0.89 -16.45
N LEU A 65 1.33 -1.08 -15.81
CA LEU A 65 0.11 -0.36 -16.19
C LEU A 65 0.28 1.15 -16.03
N ILE A 66 0.80 1.61 -14.89
CA ILE A 66 0.98 3.05 -14.63
C ILE A 66 2.00 3.65 -15.58
N ASN A 67 3.14 3.00 -15.79
CA ASN A 67 4.18 3.50 -16.68
C ASN A 67 3.71 3.58 -18.12
N HIS A 68 2.90 2.62 -18.55
CA HIS A 68 2.30 2.68 -19.87
C HIS A 68 1.32 3.85 -19.99
N LEU A 69 0.39 4.01 -19.03
CA LEU A 69 -0.55 5.13 -19.01
C LEU A 69 0.16 6.49 -18.95
N ARG A 70 1.24 6.60 -18.15
CA ARG A 70 2.06 7.82 -18.04
C ARG A 70 2.79 8.13 -19.34
N LYS A 71 3.32 7.13 -20.02
CA LYS A 71 4.00 7.30 -21.32
C LYS A 71 3.07 7.89 -22.37
N GLU A 72 1.82 7.44 -22.42
CA GLU A 72 0.80 7.94 -23.36
C GLU A 72 0.42 9.42 -23.13
N VAL A 73 0.55 9.91 -21.89
CA VAL A 73 0.28 11.32 -21.54
C VAL A 73 1.54 12.17 -21.39
N GLY A 74 2.72 11.60 -21.65
CA GLY A 74 4.00 12.30 -21.51
C GLY A 74 4.43 12.60 -20.07
N GLN A 75 3.97 11.81 -19.10
CA GLN A 75 4.40 11.91 -17.69
C GLN A 75 5.66 11.08 -17.41
N ASP A 76 6.42 11.50 -16.40
CA ASP A 76 7.61 10.78 -15.92
C ASP A 76 7.29 9.37 -15.44
N LEU A 77 8.24 8.44 -15.64
CA LEU A 77 8.08 7.06 -15.19
C LEU A 77 7.83 6.98 -13.68
N TYR A 78 6.85 6.18 -13.31
CA TYR A 78 6.56 5.80 -11.94
C TYR A 78 7.53 4.71 -11.49
N SER A 79 8.49 5.08 -10.63
CA SER A 79 9.42 4.16 -9.98
C SER A 79 8.92 3.63 -8.63
N GLY A 80 7.64 3.83 -8.30
CA GLY A 80 7.10 3.44 -7.00
C GLY A 80 6.90 1.93 -6.92
N THR A 81 7.88 1.25 -6.34
CA THR A 81 7.84 -0.16 -6.01
C THR A 81 6.64 -0.46 -5.11
N SER A 82 5.66 -1.21 -5.61
CA SER A 82 4.63 -1.87 -4.78
C SER A 82 5.21 -3.09 -4.05
N SER A 83 6.42 -2.97 -3.51
CA SER A 83 6.96 -3.88 -2.51
C SER A 83 6.69 -3.25 -1.16
N THR A 84 6.22 -4.01 -0.19
CA THR A 84 6.43 -3.70 1.21
C THR A 84 7.93 -3.51 1.41
N GLU A 85 8.40 -2.26 1.35
CA GLU A 85 9.79 -1.92 1.63
C GLU A 85 9.97 -2.10 3.12
N TYR A 86 10.44 -3.29 3.51
CA TYR A 86 10.86 -3.54 4.87
C TYR A 86 12.15 -2.75 5.08
N THR A 87 12.11 -1.76 5.96
CA THR A 87 13.34 -1.12 6.42
C THR A 87 14.13 -2.14 7.24
N THR A 88 15.20 -2.67 6.66
CA THR A 88 16.16 -3.54 7.36
C THR A 88 17.29 -2.73 7.98
N LYS A 89 17.32 -1.42 7.74
CA LYS A 89 18.25 -0.52 8.42
C LYS A 89 17.86 -0.42 9.89
N LYS A 90 18.76 -0.92 10.74
CA LYS A 90 18.69 -0.75 12.19
C LYS A 90 18.63 0.76 12.51
N PRO A 91 17.64 1.22 13.27
CA PRO A 91 17.53 2.63 13.63
C PRO A 91 18.59 3.02 14.66
N ASP A 92 19.01 4.28 14.65
CA ASP A 92 20.12 4.78 15.48
C ASP A 92 19.83 4.72 16.99
N TRP A 93 18.55 4.73 17.38
CA TRP A 93 18.14 4.60 18.79
C TRP A 93 18.25 3.15 19.31
N PHE A 94 18.31 2.15 18.43
CA PHE A 94 18.36 0.75 18.84
C PHE A 94 19.81 0.34 19.14
N ASN A 95 20.10 0.04 20.41
CA ASN A 95 21.40 -0.47 20.83
C ASN A 95 21.21 -1.73 21.67
N GLU A 96 21.86 -2.83 21.28
CA GLU A 96 21.75 -4.10 22.00
C GLU A 96 22.35 -4.03 23.41
N ALA A 97 23.32 -3.14 23.64
CA ALA A 97 23.88 -2.90 24.97
C ALA A 97 22.90 -2.21 25.93
N LEU A 98 21.83 -1.60 25.41
CA LEU A 98 20.76 -1.01 26.22
C LEU A 98 19.62 -2.01 26.51
N MET A 99 19.65 -3.21 25.92
CA MET A 99 18.64 -4.24 26.20
C MET A 99 18.84 -4.80 27.60
N GLU A 100 17.88 -4.55 28.47
CA GLU A 100 17.94 -4.96 29.88
C GLU A 100 17.08 -6.19 30.16
N LEU A 101 15.89 -6.23 29.56
CA LEU A 101 14.90 -7.28 29.79
C LEU A 101 14.37 -7.83 28.48
N LYS A 102 14.08 -9.14 28.50
CA LYS A 102 13.41 -9.84 27.40
C LYS A 102 12.27 -10.68 27.94
N PHE A 103 11.07 -10.47 27.42
CA PHE A 103 9.88 -11.17 27.88
C PHE A 103 9.24 -11.99 26.76
N ASN A 104 8.89 -13.23 27.09
CA ASN A 104 8.24 -14.15 26.16
C ASN A 104 6.80 -14.43 26.57
N ALA A 105 5.87 -13.71 25.93
CA ALA A 105 4.44 -13.82 26.18
C ALA A 105 3.80 -15.15 25.73
N LYS A 106 4.51 -16.01 24.97
CA LYS A 106 3.92 -17.19 24.31
C LYS A 106 3.28 -18.16 25.30
N LYS A 107 3.89 -18.36 26.46
CA LYS A 107 3.40 -19.29 27.49
C LYS A 107 2.12 -18.76 28.16
N MET A 108 2.07 -17.46 28.46
CA MET A 108 0.90 -16.82 29.08
C MET A 108 -0.30 -16.75 28.13
N LEU A 109 -0.06 -16.44 26.86
CA LEU A 109 -1.11 -16.46 25.85
C LEU A 109 -1.71 -17.86 25.68
N ALA A 110 -0.89 -18.92 25.80
CA ALA A 110 -1.36 -20.30 25.73
C ALA A 110 -2.25 -20.71 26.92
N THR A 111 -2.09 -20.06 28.08
CA THR A 111 -2.91 -20.29 29.27
C THR A 111 -4.10 -19.34 29.39
N GLY A 112 -4.31 -18.46 28.39
CA GLY A 112 -5.41 -17.48 28.39
C GLY A 112 -5.14 -16.22 29.23
N GLU A 113 -3.92 -16.05 29.73
CA GLU A 113 -3.51 -14.89 30.54
C GLU A 113 -3.10 -13.70 29.66
N GLN A 114 -3.30 -12.48 30.16
CA GLN A 114 -2.96 -11.25 29.43
C GLN A 114 -1.53 -10.76 29.75
N PRO A 115 -0.61 -10.71 28.75
CA PRO A 115 0.79 -10.37 29.00
C PRO A 115 1.06 -8.89 29.29
N VAL A 116 0.10 -8.00 28.98
CA VAL A 116 0.28 -6.54 29.09
C VAL A 116 0.60 -6.12 30.53
N HIS A 117 -0.07 -6.70 31.53
CA HIS A 117 0.17 -6.37 32.94
C HIS A 117 1.62 -6.68 33.37
N GLN A 118 2.17 -7.80 32.88
CA GLN A 118 3.57 -8.15 33.15
C GLN A 118 4.53 -7.18 32.46
N VAL A 119 4.29 -6.84 31.20
CA VAL A 119 5.12 -5.88 30.46
C VAL A 119 5.14 -4.51 31.14
N ILE A 120 3.98 -4.00 31.59
CA ILE A 120 3.92 -2.71 32.29
C ILE A 120 4.68 -2.78 33.62
N SER A 121 4.50 -3.85 34.40
CA SER A 121 5.24 -4.03 35.66
C SER A 121 6.75 -4.08 35.44
N ASP A 122 7.20 -4.73 34.36
CA ASP A 122 8.63 -4.84 34.05
C ASP A 122 9.19 -3.49 33.59
N LEU A 123 8.42 -2.71 32.82
CA LEU A 123 8.78 -1.35 32.40
C LEU A 123 8.86 -0.38 33.59
N ASP A 124 7.97 -0.49 34.58
CA ASP A 124 7.99 0.35 35.79
C ASP A 124 9.23 0.08 36.66
N ALA A 125 9.73 -1.16 36.65
CA ALA A 125 10.95 -1.54 37.36
C ALA A 125 12.24 -1.22 36.58
N MET A 126 12.13 -0.86 35.30
CA MET A 126 13.28 -0.65 34.42
C MET A 126 13.85 0.77 34.52
N GLY A 127 15.16 0.91 34.29
CA GLY A 127 15.81 2.22 34.22
C GLY A 127 15.37 3.05 33.01
N LYS A 128 15.46 4.38 33.13
CA LYS A 128 15.30 5.28 31.97
C LYS A 128 16.40 4.99 30.93
N ASP A 129 16.08 5.16 29.65
CA ASP A 129 16.98 4.95 28.50
C ASP A 129 17.43 3.51 28.26
N LYS A 130 16.63 2.53 28.71
CA LYS A 130 16.84 1.10 28.48
C LYS A 130 15.87 0.58 27.43
N ILE A 131 16.17 -0.58 26.86
CA ILE A 131 15.34 -1.24 25.85
C ILE A 131 14.77 -2.53 26.44
N TYR A 132 13.45 -2.65 26.35
CA TYR A 132 12.69 -3.85 26.69
C TYR A 132 12.36 -4.64 25.41
N LYS A 133 12.57 -5.95 25.42
CA LYS A 133 12.42 -6.83 24.24
C LYS A 133 11.33 -7.89 24.38
#